data_AF-A0A523K112-F1
#
_entry.id   AF-A0A523K112-F1
#
_cell.length_a   1.000
_cell.length_b   1.000
_cell.length_c   1.000
_cell.angle_alpha   90.00
_cell.angle_beta   90.00
_cell.angle_gamma   90.00
#
_symmetry.space_group_name_H-M   'P 1'
#
loop_
_entity.id
_entity.type
_entity.pdbx_description
1 polymer ?
#
loop_
_entity_poly.entity_id
_entity_poly.type
_entity_poly.pdbx_seq_one_letter_code
_entity_poly.pdbx_strand_id
1 'polypeptide(L)' 'MTLDTTIAGSLPEPAWLAEPEKLWPAWRLEGEDLERGKRDAVLVWLEEQEDAGIDVASM' A
#
# COMPACT_ATOMS: atom_id res chain seq x y z
N MET A 1 -6.77 -29.74 -3.80
CA MET A 1 -5.93 -28.75 -4.49
C MET A 1 -6.40 -27.39 -3.99
N THR A 2 -5.57 -26.69 -3.25
CA THR A 2 -5.81 -25.30 -2.84
C THR A 2 -5.48 -24.39 -4.03
N LEU A 3 -6.13 -23.23 -4.12
CA LEU A 3 -5.84 -22.22 -5.11
C LEU A 3 -5.07 -21.09 -4.41
N ASP A 4 -3.97 -20.64 -5.02
CA ASP A 4 -3.22 -19.49 -4.51
C ASP A 4 -3.93 -18.19 -4.89
N THR A 5 -3.93 -17.23 -3.98
CA THR A 5 -4.57 -15.92 -4.11
C THR A 5 -3.55 -14.79 -4.18
N THR A 6 -3.86 -13.75 -4.96
CA THR A 6 -3.06 -12.54 -5.06
C THR A 6 -3.93 -11.37 -5.54
N ILE A 7 -3.45 -10.14 -5.33
CA ILE A 7 -4.08 -8.91 -5.83
C ILE A 7 -3.39 -8.47 -7.11
N ALA A 8 -4.17 -7.95 -8.06
CA ALA A 8 -3.65 -7.34 -9.28
C ALA A 8 -3.52 -5.82 -9.13
N GLY A 9 -2.37 -5.28 -9.51
CA GLY A 9 -2.12 -3.83 -9.53
C GLY A 9 -1.58 -3.30 -8.21
N SER A 10 -1.50 -1.97 -8.13
CA SER A 10 -1.01 -1.28 -6.93
C SER A 10 -2.15 -1.00 -5.95
N LEU A 11 -1.82 -0.94 -4.67
CA LEU A 11 -2.76 -0.53 -3.63
C LEU A 11 -2.78 1.00 -3.48
N PRO A 12 -3.90 1.59 -3.01
CA PRO A 12 -4.02 3.04 -2.92
C PRO A 12 -3.07 3.60 -1.85
N GLU A 13 -2.51 4.78 -2.10
CA GLU A 13 -1.74 5.49 -1.10
C GLU A 13 -2.65 5.84 0.11
N PRO A 14 -2.21 5.56 1.35
CA PRO A 14 -3.00 5.93 2.51
C PRO A 14 -3.29 7.43 2.56
N ALA A 15 -4.47 7.80 3.07
CA ALA A 15 -4.94 9.20 3.09
C ALA A 15 -4.00 10.17 3.85
N TRP A 16 -3.17 9.64 4.76
CA TRP A 16 -2.16 10.40 5.49
C TRP A 16 -0.89 10.68 4.66
N LEU A 17 -0.65 9.94 3.57
CA LEU A 17 0.50 10.09 2.69
C LEU A 17 0.16 10.91 1.43
N ALA A 18 -1.05 10.74 0.89
CA ALA A 18 -1.51 11.45 -0.30
C ALA A 18 -3.04 11.73 -0.27
N GLU A 19 -3.53 12.58 -1.18
CA GLU A 19 -4.96 12.85 -1.36
C GLU A 19 -5.65 11.64 -2.05
N PRO A 20 -6.67 11.01 -1.44
CA PRO A 20 -7.40 9.91 -2.05
C PRO A 20 -8.14 10.31 -3.35
N GLU A 21 -8.51 9.31 -4.15
CA GLU A 21 -9.37 9.46 -5.35
C GLU A 21 -8.83 10.40 -6.43
N LYS A 22 -7.50 10.54 -6.50
CA LYS A 22 -6.80 11.37 -7.48
C LYS A 22 -5.77 10.54 -8.22
N LEU A 23 -5.66 10.75 -9.54
CA LEU A 23 -4.80 9.92 -10.38
C LEU A 23 -3.30 10.14 -10.09
N TRP A 24 -2.93 11.34 -9.62
CA TRP A 24 -1.57 11.71 -9.22
C TRP A 24 -1.61 12.76 -8.10
N PRO A 25 -1.91 12.36 -6.86
CA PRO A 25 -1.92 13.28 -5.74
C PRO A 25 -0.51 13.76 -5.42
N ALA A 26 -0.39 14.99 -4.94
CA ALA A 26 0.86 15.44 -4.33
C ALA A 26 1.07 14.69 -3.01
N TRP A 27 2.32 14.36 -2.70
CA TRP A 27 2.69 13.84 -1.39
C TRP A 27 2.42 14.88 -0.31
N ARG A 28 1.88 14.44 0.82
CA ARG A 28 1.71 15.29 2.02
C ARG A 28 3.02 15.48 2.80
N LEU A 29 3.97 14.58 2.60
CA LEU A 29 5.29 14.56 3.24
C LEU A 29 6.38 14.86 2.22
N GLU A 30 7.54 15.29 2.70
CA GLU A 30 8.72 15.60 1.88
C GLU A 30 10.00 15.04 2.52
N GLY A 31 11.09 14.97 1.74
CA GLY A 31 12.40 14.55 2.24
C GLY A 31 12.42 13.16 2.88
N GLU A 32 13.10 13.02 4.01
CA GLU A 32 13.22 11.74 4.73
C GLU A 32 11.88 11.23 5.26
N ASP A 33 10.97 12.13 5.64
CA ASP A 33 9.65 11.75 6.14
C ASP A 33 8.78 11.15 5.02
N LEU A 34 8.91 11.63 3.78
CA LEU A 34 8.28 10.99 2.63
C LEU A 34 8.81 9.58 2.41
N GLU A 35 10.12 9.40 2.48
CA GLU A 35 10.73 8.08 2.29
C GLU A 35 10.37 7.12 3.43
N ARG A 36 10.20 7.61 4.66
CA ARG A 36 9.67 6.83 5.77
C ARG A 36 8.20 6.49 5.54
N GLY A 37 7.37 7.49 5.21
CA GLY A 37 5.95 7.31 4.96
C GLY A 37 5.65 6.31 3.83
N LYS A 38 6.43 6.29 2.77
CA LYS A 38 6.31 5.26 1.72
C LYS A 38 6.56 3.84 2.25
N ARG A 39 7.54 3.66 3.14
CA ARG A 39 7.80 2.35 3.77
C ARG A 39 6.69 1.98 4.74
N ASP A 40 6.20 2.93 5.52
CA ASP A 40 5.11 2.69 6.46
C ASP A 40 3.81 2.31 5.71
N ALA A 41 3.54 2.92 4.56
CA ALA A 41 2.40 2.57 3.70
C ALA A 41 2.49 1.12 3.19
N VAL A 42 3.69 0.66 2.83
CA VAL A 42 3.93 -0.75 2.45
C VAL A 42 3.63 -1.69 3.61
N LEU A 43 4.08 -1.36 4.83
CA LEU A 43 3.85 -2.21 6.00
C LEU A 43 2.36 -2.34 6.32
N VAL A 44 1.60 -1.24 6.23
CA VAL A 44 0.13 -1.27 6.40
C VAL A 44 -0.50 -2.25 5.41
N TRP A 45 -0.14 -2.15 4.13
CA TRP A 45 -0.74 -3.02 3.12
C TRP A 45 -0.28 -4.48 3.17
N LEU A 46 0.91 -4.73 3.70
CA LEU A 46 1.37 -6.10 3.93
C LEU A 46 0.55 -6.76 5.04
N GLU A 47 0.40 -6.08 6.18
CA GLU A 47 -0.41 -6.58 7.30
C GLU A 47 -1.86 -6.86 6.87
N GLU A 48 -2.49 -5.94 6.15
CA GLU A 48 -3.87 -6.12 5.66
C GLU A 48 -4.01 -7.31 4.69
N GLN A 49 -2.99 -7.58 3.87
CA GLN A 49 -2.97 -8.74 2.98
C GLN A 49 -2.74 -10.06 3.74
N GLU A 50 -1.85 -10.05 4.75
CA GLU A 50 -1.61 -11.19 5.64
C GLU A 50 -2.89 -11.53 6.43
N ASP A 51 -3.56 -10.53 7.00
CA ASP A 51 -4.83 -10.68 7.72
C ASP A 51 -5.96 -11.17 6.82
N ALA A 52 -5.96 -10.76 5.55
CA ALA A 52 -6.91 -11.25 4.54
C ALA A 52 -6.61 -12.69 4.07
N GLY A 53 -5.47 -13.27 4.45
CA GLY A 53 -5.04 -14.60 4.03
C GLY A 53 -4.61 -14.68 2.56
N ILE A 54 -4.06 -13.58 2.01
CA ILE A 54 -3.54 -13.56 0.63
C ILE A 54 -2.20 -14.28 0.57
N ASP A 55 -2.08 -15.26 -0.33
CA ASP A 55 -0.91 -16.13 -0.40
C ASP A 55 0.32 -15.44 -1.01
N VAL A 56 0.11 -14.53 -1.97
CA VAL A 56 1.18 -13.78 -2.65
C VAL A 56 0.88 -12.28 -2.60
N ALA A 57 1.68 -11.56 -1.82
CA ALA A 57 1.56 -10.11 -1.67
C ALA A 57 2.01 -9.35 -2.94
N SER A 58 1.26 -8.30 -3.28
CA SER A 58 1.63 -7.28 -4.28
C SER A 58 1.47 -5.88 -3.67
N MET A 59 2.09 -4.87 -4.30
CA MET A 59 2.12 -3.48 -3.80
C MET A 59 1.88 -2.49 -4.92
#